data_AF-A0A2S8RA90-F1
#
_entry.id   AF-A0A2S8RA90-F1
#
_cell.length_a   1.000
_cell.length_b   1.000
_cell.length_c   1.000
_cell.angle_alpha   90.00
_cell.angle_beta   90.00
_cell.angle_gamma   90.00
#
_symmetry.space_group_name_H-M   'P 1'
#
loop_
_entity.id
_entity.type
_entity.pdbx_description
1 polymer ?
#
loop_
_entity_poly.entity_id
_entity_poly.type
_entity_poly.pdbx_seq_one_letter_code
_entity_poly.pdbx_strand_id
1 'polypeptide(L)'
;MRKIYIYKNYINILLVVALSFAISIVGVQISSVFSLVIVWRFIKSPILFILNTLPITLFMLFIFFITSRIWASFFFGGAPFLILHFINRFKIRLRHEPFVPADIYLGNESTKVINLSQLPFNAKLYGLIAVFILFSLFLLLCVKSKPMKLLQRGIGILLTVVLSFTLYNTIYSNTSLYNKFKIYGSQYSQIDVVNSRGFIYSLYN
;
A
#
# COMPACT_ATOMS: atom_id res chain seq x y z
N MET A 1 -27.58 -12.36 -6.13
CA MET A 1 -26.54 -11.50 -6.75
C MET A 1 -26.03 -12.14 -8.04
N ARG A 2 -26.02 -11.40 -9.15
CA ARG A 2 -25.45 -11.86 -10.44
C ARG A 2 -23.92 -11.94 -10.32
N LYS A 3 -23.34 -13.10 -10.61
CA LYS A 3 -21.88 -13.31 -10.58
C LYS A 3 -21.24 -12.72 -11.84
N ILE A 4 -20.16 -11.97 -11.67
CA ILE A 4 -19.33 -11.41 -12.75
C ILE A 4 -18.21 -12.41 -13.04
N TYR A 5 -18.18 -12.94 -14.26
CA TYR A 5 -17.18 -13.90 -14.69
C TYR A 5 -16.16 -13.22 -15.59
N ILE A 6 -14.89 -13.31 -15.21
CA ILE A 6 -13.77 -12.75 -15.97
C ILE A 6 -12.93 -13.90 -16.52
N TYR A 7 -13.05 -14.11 -17.83
CA TYR A 7 -12.43 -15.24 -18.53
C TYR A 7 -11.03 -14.93 -19.04
N LYS A 8 -10.70 -13.66 -19.29
CA LYS A 8 -9.44 -13.25 -19.89
C LYS A 8 -8.44 -12.85 -18.81
N ASN A 9 -7.26 -13.47 -18.82
CA ASN A 9 -6.24 -13.28 -17.77
C ASN A 9 -5.71 -11.84 -17.71
N TYR A 10 -5.53 -11.18 -18.86
CA TYR A 10 -5.06 -9.79 -18.90
C TYR A 10 -6.05 -8.82 -18.25
N ILE A 11 -7.36 -9.10 -18.29
CA ILE A 11 -8.38 -8.28 -17.61
C ILE A 11 -8.25 -8.44 -16.10
N ASN A 12 -8.02 -9.66 -15.60
CA ASN A 12 -7.79 -9.87 -14.17
C ASN A 12 -6.54 -9.12 -13.69
N ILE A 13 -5.44 -9.15 -14.47
CA ILE A 13 -4.20 -8.44 -14.15
C ILE A 13 -4.44 -6.92 -14.14
N LEU A 14 -5.08 -6.37 -15.18
CA LEU A 14 -5.41 -4.94 -15.25
C LEU A 14 -6.27 -4.49 -14.07
N LEU A 15 -7.25 -5.31 -13.65
CA LEU A 15 -8.07 -5.03 -12.49
C LEU A 15 -7.26 -5.03 -11.19
N VAL A 16 -6.34 -5.98 -11.00
CA VAL A 16 -5.47 -5.99 -9.81
C VAL A 16 -4.60 -4.73 -9.77
N VAL A 17 -4.07 -4.30 -10.92
CA VAL A 17 -3.33 -3.03 -11.04
C VAL A 17 -4.24 -1.85 -10.68
N ALA A 18 -5.43 -1.74 -11.28
CA ALA A 18 -6.36 -0.65 -10.96
C ALA A 18 -6.74 -0.60 -9.46
N LEU A 19 -6.96 -1.77 -8.85
CA LEU A 19 -7.25 -1.89 -7.42
C LEU A 19 -6.08 -1.47 -6.54
N SER A 20 -4.84 -1.78 -6.93
CA SER A 20 -3.65 -1.35 -6.18
C SER A 20 -3.47 0.17 -6.20
N PHE A 21 -3.82 0.85 -7.29
CA PHE A 21 -3.85 2.31 -7.36
C PHE A 21 -4.90 2.88 -6.40
N ALA A 22 -6.09 2.28 -6.34
CA ALA A 22 -7.13 2.68 -5.39
C ALA A 22 -6.66 2.51 -3.93
N ILE A 23 -6.02 1.38 -3.60
CA ILE A 23 -5.44 1.14 -2.27
C ILE A 23 -4.37 2.16 -1.94
N SER A 24 -3.51 2.53 -2.89
CA SER A 24 -2.47 3.55 -2.65
C SER A 24 -3.07 4.92 -2.32
N ILE A 25 -4.10 5.37 -3.05
CA ILE A 25 -4.80 6.62 -2.77
C ILE A 25 -5.40 6.59 -1.35
N VAL A 26 -6.04 5.47 -1.00
CA VAL A 26 -6.62 5.24 0.33
C VAL A 26 -5.53 5.25 1.40
N GLY A 27 -4.38 4.62 1.16
CA GLY A 27 -3.22 4.61 2.06
C GLY A 27 -2.66 6.01 2.31
N VAL A 28 -2.47 6.81 1.25
CA VAL A 28 -2.04 8.21 1.35
C VAL A 28 -3.04 9.01 2.19
N GLN A 29 -4.35 8.83 2.00
CA GLN A 29 -5.38 9.49 2.80
C GLN A 29 -5.31 9.10 4.29
N ILE A 30 -5.06 7.83 4.61
CA ILE A 30 -4.90 7.38 6.01
C ILE A 30 -3.71 8.08 6.67
N SER A 31 -2.52 8.01 6.06
CA SER A 31 -1.29 8.56 6.62
C SER A 31 -1.29 10.09 6.69
N SER A 32 -1.90 10.77 5.70
CA SER A 32 -1.97 12.24 5.63
C SER A 32 -3.07 12.87 6.48
N VAL A 33 -3.69 12.10 7.39
CA VAL A 33 -4.82 12.55 8.19
C VAL A 33 -6.00 13.07 7.35
N PHE A 34 -6.28 12.41 6.23
CA PHE A 34 -7.32 12.78 5.27
C PHE A 34 -7.15 14.20 4.69
N SER A 35 -5.89 14.62 4.48
CA SER A 35 -5.58 15.91 3.87
C SER A 35 -5.66 15.80 2.35
N LEU A 36 -6.66 16.48 1.77
CA LEU A 36 -6.79 16.59 0.31
C LEU A 36 -5.56 17.26 -0.32
N VAL A 37 -4.89 18.17 0.40
CA VAL A 37 -3.69 18.86 -0.09
C VAL A 37 -2.57 17.87 -0.40
N ILE A 38 -2.40 16.85 0.43
CA ILE A 38 -1.34 15.84 0.22
C ILE A 38 -1.67 14.98 -1.01
N VAL A 39 -2.92 14.59 -1.19
CA VAL A 39 -3.32 13.87 -2.41
C VAL A 39 -3.14 14.71 -3.67
N TRP A 40 -3.47 16.01 -3.62
CA TRP A 40 -3.19 16.93 -4.72
C TRP A 40 -1.70 17.06 -5.04
N ARG A 41 -0.81 17.03 -4.03
CA ARG A 41 0.64 17.02 -4.23
C ARG A 41 1.09 15.75 -4.96
N PHE A 42 0.57 14.59 -4.57
CA PHE A 42 0.84 13.32 -5.25
C PHE A 42 0.39 13.33 -6.72
N ILE A 43 -0.78 13.90 -7.00
CA ILE A 43 -1.28 14.05 -8.38
C ILE A 43 -0.35 14.95 -9.21
N LYS A 44 0.19 16.03 -8.62
CA LYS A 44 1.15 16.91 -9.31
C LYS A 44 2.51 16.25 -9.56
N SER A 45 2.86 15.20 -8.81
CA SER A 45 4.09 14.44 -8.97
C SER A 45 3.78 12.99 -9.38
N PRO A 46 3.37 12.74 -10.65
CA PRO A 46 2.90 11.43 -11.08
C PRO A 46 3.95 10.32 -10.92
N ILE A 47 5.22 10.62 -11.16
CA ILE A 47 6.33 9.68 -10.94
C ILE A 47 6.39 9.23 -9.47
N LEU A 48 6.23 10.15 -8.53
CA LEU A 48 6.33 9.84 -7.10
C LEU A 48 5.15 8.99 -6.65
N PHE A 49 3.95 9.27 -7.18
CA PHE A 49 2.79 8.45 -6.96
C PHE A 49 3.00 7.03 -7.50
N ILE A 50 3.53 6.89 -8.72
CA ILE A 50 3.86 5.58 -9.30
C ILE A 50 4.85 4.83 -8.39
N LEU A 51 5.92 5.49 -7.93
CA LEU A 51 6.89 4.88 -7.01
C LEU A 51 6.27 4.43 -5.68
N ASN A 52 5.25 5.13 -5.16
CA ASN A 52 4.56 4.68 -3.96
C ASN A 52 3.52 3.58 -4.24
N THR A 53 2.95 3.54 -5.45
CA THR A 53 2.00 2.47 -5.84
C THR A 53 2.71 1.17 -6.18
N LEU A 54 3.91 1.24 -6.76
CA LEU A 54 4.60 0.09 -7.35
C LEU A 54 4.79 -1.09 -6.37
N PRO A 55 5.27 -0.90 -5.13
CA PRO A 55 5.46 -2.04 -4.22
C PRO A 55 4.13 -2.71 -3.86
N ILE A 56 3.07 -1.91 -3.72
CA ILE A 56 1.69 -2.39 -3.50
C ILE A 56 1.24 -3.21 -4.71
N THR A 57 1.45 -2.67 -5.92
CA THR A 57 1.05 -3.33 -7.18
C THR A 57 1.75 -4.68 -7.34
N LEU A 58 3.06 -4.75 -7.09
CA LEU A 58 3.85 -5.96 -7.27
C LEU A 58 3.49 -7.02 -6.25
N PHE A 59 3.26 -6.63 -5.00
CA PHE A 59 2.83 -7.55 -3.95
C PHE A 59 1.42 -8.09 -4.19
N MET A 60 0.49 -7.23 -4.62
CA MET A 60 -0.85 -7.66 -5.00
C MET A 60 -0.82 -8.60 -6.22
N LEU A 61 0.00 -8.31 -7.23
CA LEU A 61 0.20 -9.19 -8.38
C LEU A 61 0.82 -10.53 -7.99
N PHE A 62 1.80 -10.54 -7.09
CA PHE A 62 2.40 -11.76 -6.55
C PHE A 62 1.33 -12.68 -5.93
N ILE A 63 0.49 -12.14 -5.03
CA ILE A 63 -0.62 -12.89 -4.42
C ILE A 63 -1.65 -13.30 -5.47
N PHE A 64 -1.90 -12.46 -6.47
CA PHE A 64 -2.79 -12.81 -7.58
C PHE A 64 -2.25 -14.01 -8.37
N PHE A 65 -0.97 -14.06 -8.72
CA PHE A 65 -0.42 -15.20 -9.44
C PHE A 65 -0.39 -16.48 -8.59
N ILE A 66 -0.21 -16.36 -7.27
CA ILE A 66 -0.32 -17.49 -6.34
C ILE A 66 -1.76 -17.99 -6.26
N THR A 67 -2.76 -17.12 -6.16
CA THR A 67 -4.14 -17.54 -5.86
C THR A 67 -5.05 -17.65 -7.08
N SER A 68 -4.70 -16.97 -8.18
CA SER A 68 -5.54 -16.71 -9.36
C SER A 68 -6.90 -16.09 -9.03
N ARG A 69 -7.02 -15.40 -7.88
CA ARG A 69 -8.28 -14.83 -7.38
C ARG A 69 -8.10 -13.36 -7.05
N ILE A 70 -8.91 -12.49 -7.66
CA ILE A 70 -8.85 -11.04 -7.44
C ILE A 70 -9.13 -10.69 -5.98
N TRP A 71 -10.15 -11.29 -5.35
CA TRP A 71 -10.49 -10.98 -3.96
C TRP A 71 -9.33 -11.27 -3.00
N ALA A 72 -8.60 -12.38 -3.22
CA ALA A 72 -7.49 -12.78 -2.37
C ALA A 72 -6.31 -11.83 -2.53
N SER A 73 -6.01 -11.44 -3.78
CA SER A 73 -5.01 -10.41 -4.10
C SER A 73 -5.36 -9.06 -3.45
N PHE A 74 -6.61 -8.62 -3.54
CA PHE A 74 -7.07 -7.37 -2.95
C PHE A 74 -6.96 -7.39 -1.41
N PHE A 75 -7.49 -8.44 -0.77
CA PHE A 75 -7.52 -8.53 0.68
C PHE A 75 -6.12 -8.76 1.26
N PHE A 76 -5.46 -9.86 0.88
CA PHE A 76 -4.17 -10.23 1.46
C PHE A 76 -3.02 -9.36 0.93
N GLY A 77 -3.15 -8.79 -0.27
CA GLY A 77 -2.15 -7.88 -0.82
C GLY A 77 -2.33 -6.44 -0.36
N GLY A 78 -3.57 -5.95 -0.26
CA GLY A 78 -3.85 -4.58 0.17
C GLY A 78 -3.81 -4.37 1.68
N ALA A 79 -4.32 -5.34 2.47
CA ALA A 79 -4.46 -5.18 3.91
C ALA A 79 -3.13 -4.89 4.63
N PRO A 80 -2.00 -5.58 4.35
CA PRO A 80 -0.73 -5.27 5.01
C PRO A 80 -0.29 -3.82 4.82
N PHE A 81 -0.40 -3.28 3.60
CA PHE A 81 -0.05 -1.87 3.35
C PHE A 81 -1.00 -0.90 4.06
N LEU A 82 -2.30 -1.19 4.08
CA LEU A 82 -3.24 -0.35 4.83
C LEU A 82 -2.89 -0.36 6.33
N ILE A 83 -2.60 -1.53 6.90
CA ILE A 83 -2.17 -1.66 8.30
C ILE A 83 -0.91 -0.82 8.56
N LEU A 84 0.10 -0.89 7.69
CA LEU A 84 1.29 -0.05 7.82
C LEU A 84 0.97 1.44 7.75
N HIS A 85 0.07 1.87 6.86
CA HIS A 85 -0.40 3.26 6.81
C HIS A 85 -1.15 3.68 8.09
N PHE A 86 -1.92 2.79 8.71
CA PHE A 86 -2.56 3.01 10.01
C PHE A 86 -1.52 3.18 11.12
N ILE A 87 -0.54 2.28 11.20
CA ILE A 87 0.55 2.34 12.18
C ILE A 87 1.31 3.65 12.03
N ASN A 88 1.69 4.01 10.80
CA ASN A 88 2.37 5.28 10.50
C ASN A 88 1.56 6.49 10.98
N ARG A 89 0.26 6.52 10.71
CA ARG A 89 -0.63 7.59 11.19
C ARG A 89 -0.62 7.70 12.71
N PHE A 90 -0.76 6.56 13.41
CA PHE A 90 -0.79 6.56 14.87
C PHE A 90 0.55 6.97 15.46
N LYS A 91 1.67 6.52 14.87
CA LYS A 91 3.01 6.91 15.30
C LYS A 91 3.23 8.41 15.14
N ILE A 92 2.85 8.99 14.00
CA ILE A 92 2.91 10.45 13.78
C ILE A 92 2.04 11.21 14.79
N ARG A 93 0.85 10.69 15.11
CA ARG A 93 -0.09 11.35 16.04
C ARG A 93 0.31 11.26 17.51
N LEU A 94 0.95 10.18 17.93
CA LEU A 94 1.28 9.92 19.34
C LEU A 94 2.73 10.28 19.69
N ARG A 95 3.66 10.12 18.72
CA ARG A 95 5.11 10.27 18.95
C ARG A 95 5.77 11.26 18.00
N HIS A 96 5.03 11.89 17.10
CA HIS A 96 5.57 12.85 16.11
C HIS A 96 6.73 12.29 15.28
N GLU A 97 6.69 10.99 14.98
CA GLU A 97 7.69 10.31 14.16
C GLU A 97 7.02 9.39 13.14
N PRO A 98 7.55 9.30 11.90
CA PRO A 98 7.06 8.34 10.92
C PRO A 98 7.46 6.91 11.31
N PHE A 99 6.73 5.94 10.77
CA PHE A 99 7.04 4.54 10.94
C PHE A 99 8.21 4.11 10.06
N VAL A 100 9.17 3.41 10.66
CA VAL A 100 10.39 2.89 10.03
C VAL A 100 10.45 1.38 10.29
N PRO A 101 10.97 0.53 9.38
CA PRO A 101 11.02 -0.91 9.57
C PRO A 101 11.70 -1.37 10.87
N ALA A 102 12.69 -0.61 11.37
CA ALA A 102 13.35 -0.87 12.65
C ALA A 102 12.36 -0.89 13.84
N ASP A 103 11.23 -0.18 13.74
CA ASP A 103 10.19 -0.17 14.77
C ASP A 103 9.53 -1.54 14.96
N ILE A 104 9.54 -2.41 13.95
CA ILE A 104 8.97 -3.76 14.08
C ILE A 104 9.78 -4.59 15.08
N TYR A 105 11.10 -4.47 15.03
CA TYR A 105 12.01 -5.16 15.93
C TYR A 105 11.91 -4.60 17.35
N LEU A 106 11.90 -3.27 17.49
CA LEU A 106 11.82 -2.57 18.78
C LEU A 106 10.43 -2.69 19.44
N GLY A 107 9.37 -2.77 18.64
CA GLY A 107 8.00 -2.92 19.11
C GLY A 107 7.75 -4.25 19.84
N ASN A 108 8.52 -5.29 19.51
CA ASN A 108 8.47 -6.58 20.21
C ASN A 108 8.96 -6.49 21.66
N GLU A 109 9.82 -5.52 21.97
CA GLU A 109 10.31 -5.29 23.33
C GLU A 109 9.34 -4.40 24.15
N SER A 110 8.60 -3.52 23.47
CA SER A 110 7.78 -2.46 24.08
C SER A 110 6.27 -2.74 24.12
N THR A 111 5.81 -3.86 23.57
CA THR A 111 4.37 -4.18 23.38
C THR A 111 3.60 -4.36 24.68
N LYS A 112 4.29 -4.49 25.82
CA LYS A 112 3.68 -4.63 27.15
C LYS A 112 3.02 -3.35 27.69
N VAL A 113 3.18 -2.19 27.05
CA VAL A 113 2.75 -0.89 27.61
C VAL A 113 1.70 -0.16 26.75
N ILE A 114 1.30 -0.72 25.60
CA ILE A 114 0.44 0.01 24.65
C ILE A 114 -1.04 -0.30 24.92
N ASN A 115 -1.74 0.66 25.52
CA ASN A 115 -3.19 0.61 25.66
C ASN A 115 -3.86 0.96 24.33
N LEU A 116 -4.50 -0.02 23.67
CA LEU A 116 -5.21 0.21 22.40
C LEU A 116 -6.33 1.26 22.50
N SER A 117 -6.86 1.51 23.71
CA SER A 117 -7.87 2.53 23.97
C SER A 117 -7.38 3.97 23.78
N GLN A 118 -6.06 4.20 23.76
CA GLN A 118 -5.47 5.52 23.53
C GLN A 118 -5.26 5.83 22.04
N LEU A 119 -5.53 4.87 21.14
CA LEU A 119 -5.38 5.08 19.71
C LEU A 119 -6.46 6.06 19.21
N PRO A 120 -6.09 7.17 18.55
CA PRO A 120 -7.03 8.20 18.10
C PRO A 120 -7.80 7.73 16.86
N PHE A 121 -8.71 6.78 17.05
CA PHE A 121 -9.65 6.33 16.03
C PHE A 121 -10.74 7.38 15.81
N ASN A 122 -10.95 7.73 14.54
CA ASN A 122 -11.98 8.68 14.14
C ASN A 122 -13.04 7.97 13.28
N ALA A 123 -14.26 8.50 13.21
CA ALA A 123 -15.34 7.95 12.39
C ALA A 123 -14.93 7.67 10.93
N LYS A 124 -14.08 8.53 10.35
CA LYS A 124 -13.52 8.36 8.99
C LYS A 124 -12.68 7.09 8.84
N LEU A 125 -11.92 6.71 9.87
CA LEU A 125 -11.10 5.49 9.86
C LEU A 125 -11.99 4.24 9.91
N TYR A 126 -13.01 4.24 10.78
CA TYR A 126 -14.00 3.17 10.84
C TYR A 126 -14.74 3.02 9.51
N GLY A 127 -15.19 4.12 8.91
CA GLY A 127 -15.83 4.11 7.59
C GLY A 127 -14.92 3.51 6.51
N LEU A 128 -13.64 3.86 6.49
CA LEU A 128 -12.69 3.31 5.51
C LEU A 128 -12.45 1.81 5.72
N ILE A 129 -12.29 1.36 6.96
CA ILE A 129 -12.17 -0.08 7.30
C ILE A 129 -13.43 -0.82 6.85
N ALA A 130 -14.62 -0.28 7.15
CA ALA A 130 -15.89 -0.86 6.74
C ALA A 130 -15.99 -0.96 5.21
N VAL A 131 -15.64 0.11 4.48
CA VAL A 131 -15.62 0.10 3.01
C VAL A 131 -14.65 -0.93 2.46
N PHE A 132 -13.44 -1.04 3.03
CA PHE A 132 -12.46 -2.05 2.61
C PHE A 132 -12.98 -3.47 2.81
N ILE A 133 -13.58 -3.76 3.97
CA ILE A 133 -14.16 -5.08 4.28
C ILE A 133 -15.35 -5.38 3.38
N LEU A 134 -16.29 -4.45 3.23
CA LEU A 134 -17.48 -4.61 2.38
C LEU A 134 -17.08 -4.81 0.91
N PHE A 135 -16.09 -4.06 0.43
CA PHE A 135 -15.60 -4.20 -0.94
C PHE A 135 -14.84 -5.51 -1.15
N SER A 136 -14.06 -5.96 -0.18
CA SER A 136 -13.44 -7.29 -0.19
C SER A 136 -14.48 -8.41 -0.24
N LEU A 137 -15.54 -8.31 0.58
CA LEU A 137 -16.69 -9.23 0.58
C LEU A 137 -17.41 -9.21 -0.77
N PHE A 138 -17.63 -8.02 -1.34
CA PHE A 138 -18.20 -7.87 -2.67
C PHE A 138 -17.35 -8.59 -3.74
N LEU A 139 -16.03 -8.40 -3.74
CA LEU A 139 -15.14 -9.09 -4.67
C LEU A 139 -15.19 -10.61 -4.47
N LEU A 140 -15.26 -11.09 -3.22
CA LEU A 140 -15.33 -12.52 -2.89
C LEU A 140 -16.62 -13.17 -3.39
N LEU A 141 -17.75 -12.50 -3.23
CA LEU A 141 -19.09 -13.02 -3.56
C LEU A 141 -19.44 -12.82 -5.04
N CYS A 142 -19.10 -11.66 -5.61
CA CYS A 142 -19.55 -11.26 -6.93
C CYS A 142 -18.55 -11.55 -8.05
N VAL A 143 -17.23 -11.53 -7.78
CA VAL A 143 -16.22 -11.67 -8.83
C VAL A 143 -15.62 -13.08 -8.83
N LYS A 144 -15.79 -13.79 -9.95
CA LYS A 144 -15.18 -15.10 -10.18
C LYS A 144 -14.18 -15.00 -11.33
N SER A 145 -12.92 -15.25 -11.01
CA SER A 145 -11.84 -15.37 -11.99
C SER A 145 -11.64 -16.83 -12.38
N LYS A 146 -11.45 -17.09 -13.67
CA LYS A 146 -11.01 -18.41 -14.14
C LYS A 146 -9.59 -18.68 -13.60
N PRO A 147 -9.29 -19.88 -13.06
CA PRO A 147 -7.95 -20.20 -12.60
C PRO A 147 -6.94 -20.11 -13.76
N MET A 148 -5.81 -19.45 -13.53
CA MET A 148 -4.74 -19.35 -14.53
C MET A 148 -3.99 -20.68 -14.67
N LYS A 149 -3.42 -20.91 -15.85
CA LYS A 149 -2.55 -22.07 -16.11
C LYS A 149 -1.30 -21.99 -15.23
N LEU A 150 -0.81 -23.13 -14.74
CA LEU A 150 0.36 -23.21 -13.84
C LEU A 150 1.60 -22.51 -14.41
N LEU A 151 1.89 -22.70 -15.71
CA LEU A 151 3.02 -22.02 -16.36
C LEU A 151 2.91 -20.49 -16.30
N GLN A 152 1.72 -19.94 -16.56
CA GLN A 152 1.50 -18.49 -16.50
C GLN A 152 1.63 -17.95 -15.07
N ARG A 153 1.20 -18.74 -14.08
CA ARG A 153 1.37 -18.40 -12.66
C ARG A 153 2.85 -18.39 -12.27
N GLY A 154 3.61 -19.41 -12.66
CA GLY A 154 5.04 -19.51 -12.39
C GLY A 154 5.83 -18.35 -13.00
N ILE A 155 5.58 -18.05 -14.28
CA ILE A 155 6.21 -16.89 -14.97
C ILE A 155 5.83 -15.58 -14.28
N GLY A 156 4.55 -15.39 -13.93
CA GLY A 156 4.09 -14.18 -13.25
C GLY A 156 4.74 -13.98 -11.88
N ILE A 157 4.83 -15.04 -11.07
CA ILE A 157 5.52 -15.02 -9.77
C ILE A 157 6.98 -14.63 -9.96
N LEU A 158 7.71 -15.32 -10.85
CA LEU A 158 9.12 -15.05 -11.11
C LEU A 158 9.33 -13.59 -11.54
N LEU A 159 8.53 -13.10 -12.49
CA LEU A 159 8.59 -11.71 -12.94
C LEU A 159 8.36 -10.72 -11.80
N THR A 160 7.34 -10.94 -10.95
CA THR A 160 7.07 -10.02 -9.83
C THR A 160 8.21 -9.99 -8.82
N VAL A 161 8.85 -11.13 -8.54
CA VAL A 161 9.98 -11.23 -7.59
C VAL A 161 11.22 -10.57 -8.17
N VAL A 162 11.59 -10.89 -9.41
CA VAL A 162 12.76 -10.29 -10.08
C VAL A 162 12.58 -8.79 -10.23
N LEU A 163 11.39 -8.32 -10.61
CA LEU A 163 11.11 -6.90 -10.75
C LEU A 163 11.16 -6.17 -9.38
N SER A 164 10.63 -6.79 -8.33
CA SER A 164 10.72 -6.21 -6.98
C SER A 164 12.17 -6.09 -6.50
N PHE A 165 12.98 -7.13 -6.70
CA PHE A 165 14.39 -7.15 -6.31
C PHE A 165 15.23 -6.14 -7.10
N THR A 166 15.01 -6.05 -8.41
CA THR A 166 15.72 -5.07 -9.27
C THR A 166 15.34 -3.64 -8.91
N LEU A 167 14.06 -3.35 -8.69
CA LEU A 167 13.60 -2.02 -8.28
C LEU A 167 14.15 -1.61 -6.91
N TYR A 168 14.22 -2.56 -5.96
CA TYR A 168 14.81 -2.31 -4.64
C TYR A 168 16.27 -1.84 -4.79
N ASN A 169 17.10 -2.62 -5.50
CA ASN A 169 18.53 -2.32 -5.63
C ASN A 169 18.83 -1.07 -6.48
N THR A 170 17.95 -0.67 -7.40
CA THR A 170 18.22 0.41 -8.36
C THR A 170 17.51 1.71 -8.05
N ILE A 171 16.20 1.67 -7.78
CA ILE A 171 15.36 2.87 -7.65
C ILE A 171 15.14 3.23 -6.18
N TYR A 172 14.73 2.28 -5.35
CA TYR A 172 14.38 2.58 -3.96
C TYR A 172 15.60 2.91 -3.09
N SER A 173 16.74 2.24 -3.33
CA SER A 173 18.01 2.55 -2.67
C SER A 173 18.66 3.85 -3.16
N ASN A 174 18.14 4.49 -4.22
CA ASN A 174 18.74 5.68 -4.79
C ASN A 174 18.21 6.96 -4.13
N THR A 175 18.88 7.40 -3.06
CA THR A 175 18.56 8.65 -2.35
C THR A 175 18.63 9.89 -3.24
N SER A 176 19.52 9.90 -4.24
CA SER A 176 19.66 11.03 -5.18
C SER A 176 18.42 11.22 -6.05
N LEU A 177 17.71 10.14 -6.38
CA LEU A 177 16.43 10.20 -7.11
C LEU A 177 15.37 10.89 -6.25
N TYR A 178 15.25 10.51 -4.98
CA TYR A 178 14.26 11.09 -4.08
C TYR A 178 14.55 12.55 -3.70
N ASN A 179 15.83 12.94 -3.69
CA ASN A 179 16.25 14.32 -3.45
C ASN A 179 15.83 15.30 -4.55
N LYS A 180 15.46 14.81 -5.75
CA LYS A 180 14.93 15.67 -6.83
C LYS A 180 13.49 16.12 -6.57
N PHE A 181 12.75 15.44 -5.70
CA PHE A 181 11.38 15.81 -5.40
C PHE A 181 11.30 16.94 -4.37
N LYS A 182 10.40 17.88 -4.62
CA LYS A 182 10.14 19.01 -3.72
C LYS A 182 9.62 18.50 -2.36
N ILE A 183 10.29 18.92 -1.29
CA ILE A 183 9.80 18.74 0.07
C ILE A 183 8.89 19.91 0.42
N TYR A 184 7.74 19.61 1.01
CA TYR A 184 6.81 20.61 1.52
C TYR A 184 6.91 20.63 3.04
N GLY A 185 7.40 21.74 3.60
CA GLY A 185 7.69 21.87 5.02
C GLY A 185 9.19 21.95 5.26
N SER A 186 9.66 21.42 6.39
CA SER A 186 11.09 21.42 6.73
C SER A 186 11.78 20.14 6.24
N GLN A 187 12.93 20.29 5.56
CA GLN A 187 13.78 19.16 5.19
C GLN A 187 14.39 18.43 6.41
N TYR A 188 14.40 19.08 7.57
CA TYR A 188 14.88 18.52 8.83
C TYR A 188 13.78 17.77 9.61
N SER A 189 12.52 17.90 9.19
CA SER A 189 11.39 17.18 9.78
C SER A 189 11.14 15.88 9.01
N GLN A 190 11.36 14.74 9.66
CA GLN A 190 11.11 13.44 9.03
C GLN A 190 9.64 13.27 8.61
N ILE A 191 8.71 13.83 9.37
CA ILE A 191 7.28 13.81 9.02
C ILE A 191 7.02 14.53 7.69
N ASP A 192 7.62 15.71 7.50
CA ASP A 192 7.44 16.50 6.28
C ASP A 192 8.08 15.81 5.07
N VAL A 193 9.24 15.19 5.27
CA VAL A 193 9.92 14.39 4.25
C VAL A 193 9.06 13.20 3.85
N VAL A 194 8.53 12.42 4.80
CA VAL A 194 7.69 11.24 4.54
C VAL A 194 6.33 11.63 3.94
N ASN A 195 5.71 12.72 4.39
CA ASN A 195 4.47 13.22 3.80
C ASN A 195 4.68 13.74 2.37
N SER A 196 5.88 14.24 2.05
CA SER A 196 6.21 14.78 0.72
C SER A 196 6.68 13.71 -0.25
N ARG A 197 7.47 12.72 0.19
CA ARG A 197 8.03 11.62 -0.64
C ARG A 197 7.14 10.37 -0.64
N GLY A 198 6.28 10.25 0.35
CA GLY A 198 5.37 9.14 0.56
C GLY A 198 5.86 8.12 1.57
N PHE A 199 4.92 7.36 2.13
CA PHE A 199 5.19 6.41 3.20
C PHE A 199 6.16 5.31 2.80
N ILE A 200 6.07 4.84 1.54
CA ILE A 200 6.94 3.78 1.02
C ILE A 200 8.42 4.18 1.07
N TYR A 201 8.75 5.46 0.92
CA TYR A 201 10.13 5.94 1.04
C TYR A 201 10.73 5.61 2.42
N SER A 202 9.94 5.74 3.49
CA SER A 202 10.35 5.47 4.88
C SER A 202 10.59 3.99 5.18
N LEU A 203 10.16 3.09 4.28
CA LEU A 203 10.40 1.66 4.42
C LEU A 203 11.76 1.24 3.86
N TYR A 204 12.40 2.10 3.07
CA TYR A 204 13.63 1.79 2.34
C TYR A 204 14.82 2.67 2.72
N ASN A 205 14.59 3.82 3.36
CA ASN A 205 15.60 4.78 3.81
C ASN A 205 15.26 5.25 5.22
#